data_AF-A0A838UVN5-F1
#
_entry.id   AF-A0A838UVN5-F1
#
_cell.length_a   1.000
_cell.length_b   1.000
_cell.length_c   1.000
_cell.angle_alpha   90.00
_cell.angle_beta   90.00
_cell.angle_gamma   90.00
#
_symmetry.space_group_name_H-M   'P 1'
#
loop_
_entity.id
_entity.type
_entity.pdbx_description
1 polymer ?
#
loop_
_entity_poly.entity_id
_entity_poly.type
_entity_poly.pdbx_seq_one_letter_code
_entity_poly.pdbx_strand_id
1 'polypeptide(L)'
;PILITQHGFNTSGVSDDQTTTGNLDGYNDSYSAQALAAAGFIPGADIASAGLHFRWPSQAPGQADAYLAQGQPFGVLNAQGVRTVGFLGAATGQAAGGEGLLVFTDGTTQPFTLHLDDWTLNGGTTHLTHGNSIAATMPYHNTANGARHEATMLYVAHVTVPDGKTLRSITLPAAPTHGHLHIFAIGTDVGAASTITVGSLWSAFSAFFAAA
;
A
#
# COMPACT_ATOMS: atom_id res chain seq x y z
N PRO A 1 7.70 -5.03 -15.70
CA PRO A 1 6.93 -4.44 -14.58
C PRO A 1 7.75 -4.55 -13.31
N ILE A 2 7.71 -3.51 -12.45
CA ILE A 2 8.27 -3.62 -11.10
C ILE A 2 7.39 -4.58 -10.31
N LEU A 3 8.04 -5.49 -9.59
CA LEU A 3 7.36 -6.41 -8.70
C LEU A 3 7.89 -6.19 -7.30
N ILE A 4 6.99 -5.88 -6.37
CA ILE A 4 7.27 -5.88 -4.94
C ILE A 4 6.72 -7.19 -4.38
N THR A 5 7.55 -7.97 -3.70
CA THR A 5 7.11 -9.24 -3.11
C THR A 5 6.01 -8.99 -2.10
N GLN A 6 4.95 -9.78 -2.12
CA GLN A 6 3.94 -9.73 -1.06
C GLN A 6 4.26 -10.76 0.04
N HIS A 7 4.11 -10.33 1.28
CA HIS A 7 3.99 -11.22 2.45
C HIS A 7 2.53 -11.48 2.76
N GLY A 8 2.25 -12.45 3.61
CA GLY A 8 0.91 -12.56 4.22
C GLY A 8 0.60 -11.27 4.99
N PHE A 9 -0.49 -10.61 4.64
CA PHE A 9 -1.02 -9.50 5.43
C PHE A 9 -1.35 -9.98 6.84
N ASN A 10 -1.27 -9.09 7.83
CA ASN A 10 -1.44 -9.41 9.25
C ASN A 10 -2.52 -8.57 9.95
N THR A 11 -3.17 -7.66 9.22
CA THR A 11 -4.24 -6.81 9.72
C THR A 11 -5.42 -6.78 8.74
N SER A 12 -6.64 -7.00 9.25
CA SER A 12 -7.88 -6.81 8.49
C SER A 12 -8.29 -5.35 8.55
N GLY A 13 -7.81 -4.56 7.60
CA GLY A 13 -7.95 -3.11 7.54
C GLY A 13 -9.24 -2.62 6.90
N VAL A 14 -9.85 -3.43 6.03
CA VAL A 14 -11.11 -3.13 5.34
C VAL A 14 -12.18 -4.15 5.70
N SER A 15 -13.42 -3.69 5.91
CA SER A 15 -14.59 -4.56 6.09
C SER A 15 -15.79 -4.09 5.29
N ASP A 16 -16.74 -4.99 5.06
CA ASP A 16 -18.02 -4.67 4.44
C ASP A 16 -18.94 -3.97 5.46
N ASP A 17 -19.70 -2.96 5.02
CA ASP A 17 -20.64 -2.21 5.87
C ASP A 17 -21.67 -3.10 6.59
N GLN A 18 -22.00 -4.27 6.03
CA GLN A 18 -22.98 -5.18 6.61
C GLN A 18 -22.38 -6.13 7.64
N THR A 19 -21.11 -6.52 7.48
CA THR A 19 -20.47 -7.53 8.32
C THR A 19 -19.56 -6.93 9.38
N THR A 20 -18.94 -5.77 9.09
CA THR A 20 -18.08 -4.99 9.99
C THR A 20 -17.00 -5.83 10.69
N THR A 21 -16.43 -6.84 10.02
CA THR A 21 -15.48 -7.80 10.62
C THR A 21 -14.02 -7.34 10.61
N GLY A 22 -13.75 -6.04 10.43
CA GLY A 22 -12.41 -5.49 10.35
C GLY A 22 -11.87 -5.08 11.72
N ASN A 23 -10.55 -4.95 11.84
CA ASN A 23 -9.88 -4.54 13.07
C ASN A 23 -8.53 -3.88 12.74
N LEU A 24 -8.57 -2.72 12.08
CA LEU A 24 -7.39 -1.93 11.75
C LEU A 24 -6.77 -1.31 13.01
N ASP A 25 -7.61 -0.76 13.89
CA ASP A 25 -7.17 0.06 15.01
C ASP A 25 -6.97 -0.70 16.33
N GLY A 26 -7.34 -1.98 16.37
CA GLY A 26 -7.31 -2.82 17.57
C GLY A 26 -8.63 -2.84 18.36
N TYR A 27 -9.62 -2.02 17.97
CA TYR A 27 -10.93 -1.88 18.63
C TYR A 27 -12.11 -2.35 17.75
N ASN A 28 -11.81 -3.08 16.67
CA ASN A 28 -12.74 -3.52 15.61
C ASN A 28 -13.26 -2.37 14.73
N ASP A 29 -12.51 -1.28 14.64
CA ASP A 29 -12.77 -0.26 13.63
C ASP A 29 -11.92 -0.57 12.38
N SER A 30 -12.46 -0.27 11.19
CA SER A 30 -11.82 -0.53 9.90
C SER A 30 -12.36 0.40 8.83
N TYR A 31 -11.65 0.54 7.71
CA TYR A 31 -12.20 1.22 6.56
C TYR A 31 -13.43 0.47 6.00
N SER A 32 -14.41 1.22 5.51
CA SER A 32 -15.52 0.67 4.75
C SER A 32 -15.10 0.34 3.32
N ALA A 33 -15.36 -0.90 2.88
CA ALA A 33 -15.14 -1.31 1.50
C ALA A 33 -15.96 -0.47 0.51
N GLN A 34 -17.18 -0.09 0.88
CA GLN A 34 -18.10 0.71 0.09
C GLN A 34 -17.60 2.16 -0.04
N ALA A 35 -17.19 2.78 1.08
CA ALA A 35 -16.63 4.13 1.06
C ALA A 35 -15.32 4.19 0.25
N LEU A 36 -14.46 3.18 0.39
CA LEU A 36 -13.24 3.04 -0.39
C LEU A 36 -13.52 2.82 -1.89
N ALA A 37 -14.48 1.97 -2.22
CA ALA A 37 -14.89 1.73 -3.61
C ALA A 37 -15.41 3.01 -4.27
N ALA A 38 -16.16 3.85 -3.54
CA ALA A 38 -16.60 5.15 -4.01
C ALA A 38 -15.43 6.12 -4.28
N ALA A 39 -14.29 5.94 -3.61
CA ALA A 39 -13.03 6.64 -3.87
C ALA A 39 -12.13 5.94 -4.93
N GLY A 40 -12.58 4.84 -5.53
CA GLY A 40 -11.84 4.08 -6.55
C GLY A 40 -10.92 2.97 -6.00
N PHE A 41 -10.92 2.75 -4.69
CA PHE A 41 -10.10 1.72 -4.03
C PHE A 41 -10.89 0.42 -3.92
N ILE A 42 -10.98 -0.31 -5.04
CA ILE A 42 -11.59 -1.64 -5.10
C ILE A 42 -10.51 -2.74 -5.01
N PRO A 43 -10.84 -3.97 -4.58
CA PRO A 43 -9.87 -5.05 -4.48
C PRO A 43 -9.07 -5.25 -5.77
N GLY A 44 -7.75 -5.15 -5.68
CA GLY A 44 -6.86 -5.27 -6.83
C GLY A 44 -6.97 -4.10 -7.82
N ALA A 45 -7.36 -2.90 -7.41
CA ALA A 45 -7.25 -1.73 -8.25
C ALA A 45 -5.79 -1.30 -8.44
N ASP A 46 -5.47 -0.75 -9.61
CA ASP A 46 -4.27 0.06 -9.78
C ASP A 46 -4.58 1.50 -9.37
N ILE A 47 -3.81 2.02 -8.42
CA ILE A 47 -4.01 3.35 -7.83
C ILE A 47 -2.87 4.26 -8.26
N ALA A 48 -3.20 5.43 -8.81
CA ALA A 48 -2.24 6.49 -9.08
C ALA A 48 -2.49 7.64 -8.10
N SER A 49 -1.51 7.97 -7.26
CA SER A 49 -1.62 9.06 -6.27
C SER A 49 -0.25 9.64 -5.96
N ALA A 50 -0.18 10.97 -5.78
CA ALA A 50 1.08 11.69 -5.53
C ALA A 50 2.21 11.39 -6.54
N GLY A 51 1.86 11.12 -7.81
CA GLY A 51 2.84 10.75 -8.85
C GLY A 51 3.42 9.33 -8.73
N LEU A 52 2.83 8.50 -7.87
CA LEU A 52 3.24 7.13 -7.58
C LEU A 52 2.13 6.16 -8.00
N HIS A 53 2.54 4.94 -8.32
CA HIS A 53 1.65 3.85 -8.72
C HIS A 53 1.66 2.73 -7.69
N PHE A 54 0.48 2.31 -7.28
CA PHE A 54 0.27 1.28 -6.27
C PHE A 54 -0.69 0.20 -6.80
N ARG A 55 -0.57 -1.01 -6.25
CA ARG A 55 -1.56 -2.06 -6.40
C ARG A 55 -2.32 -2.19 -5.09
N TRP A 56 -3.61 -1.83 -5.07
CA TRP A 56 -4.45 -2.04 -3.89
C TRP A 56 -4.57 -3.54 -3.58
N PRO A 57 -4.61 -3.95 -2.29
CA PRO A 57 -4.81 -5.35 -1.92
C PRO A 57 -6.00 -5.98 -2.64
N SER A 58 -5.84 -7.24 -3.08
CA SER A 58 -6.89 -7.98 -3.78
C SER A 58 -7.79 -8.79 -2.87
N GLN A 59 -7.61 -8.66 -1.55
CA GLN A 59 -8.33 -9.48 -0.59
C GLN A 59 -9.77 -9.02 -0.44
N ALA A 60 -10.66 -9.98 -0.18
CA ALA A 60 -12.05 -9.67 0.10
C ALA A 60 -12.16 -8.92 1.45
N PRO A 61 -13.11 -7.99 1.60
CA PRO A 61 -13.33 -7.30 2.88
C PRO A 61 -13.46 -8.29 4.05
N GLY A 62 -12.83 -7.95 5.18
CA GLY A 62 -12.74 -8.79 6.37
C GLY A 62 -11.53 -9.72 6.42
N GLN A 63 -10.88 -9.99 5.29
CA GLN A 63 -9.58 -10.68 5.26
C GLN A 63 -8.44 -9.71 5.61
N ALA A 64 -7.29 -10.27 6.00
CA ALA A 64 -6.10 -9.46 6.21
C ALA A 64 -5.64 -8.85 4.88
N ASP A 65 -5.49 -7.53 4.84
CA ASP A 65 -5.20 -6.75 3.63
C ASP A 65 -4.24 -5.57 3.90
N ALA A 66 -3.80 -5.39 5.15
CA ALA A 66 -2.78 -4.43 5.54
C ALA A 66 -1.63 -5.11 6.29
N TYR A 67 -0.45 -4.50 6.18
CA TYR A 67 0.70 -4.81 7.01
C TYR A 67 0.77 -3.84 8.18
N LEU A 68 0.65 -4.34 9.41
CA LEU A 68 1.16 -3.65 10.59
C LEU A 68 2.69 -3.72 10.56
N ALA A 69 3.35 -2.57 10.46
CA ALA A 69 4.81 -2.47 10.34
C ALA A 69 5.53 -3.05 11.56
N GLN A 70 6.33 -4.09 11.31
CA GLN A 70 7.08 -4.88 12.31
C GLN A 70 8.43 -5.34 11.74
N GLY A 71 9.00 -4.60 10.77
CA GLY A 71 10.32 -4.91 10.20
C GLY A 71 10.28 -5.87 9.01
N GLN A 72 9.14 -6.03 8.36
CA GLN A 72 9.00 -6.92 7.21
C GLN A 72 9.88 -6.43 6.03
N PRO A 73 10.67 -7.31 5.39
CA PRO A 73 11.48 -6.98 4.23
C PRO A 73 10.77 -7.30 2.91
N PHE A 74 10.56 -6.33 2.05
CA PHE A 74 9.94 -6.47 0.73
C PHE A 74 11.02 -6.47 -0.36
N GLY A 75 11.15 -7.58 -1.09
CA GLY A 75 12.00 -7.64 -2.27
C GLY A 75 11.42 -6.82 -3.41
N VAL A 76 12.29 -6.16 -4.17
CA VAL A 76 11.91 -5.36 -5.34
C VAL A 76 12.64 -5.91 -6.57
N LEU A 77 11.87 -6.33 -7.57
CA LEU A 77 12.38 -6.84 -8.84
C LEU A 77 12.13 -5.82 -9.96
N ASN A 78 13.03 -5.79 -10.94
CA ASN A 78 12.98 -4.90 -12.10
C ASN A 78 12.96 -3.40 -11.74
N ALA A 79 13.63 -3.01 -10.65
CA ALA A 79 13.63 -1.65 -10.11
C ALA A 79 14.50 -0.63 -10.90
N GLN A 80 14.84 -0.93 -12.15
CA GLN A 80 15.64 -0.01 -12.97
C GLN A 80 14.85 1.27 -13.22
N GLY A 81 15.47 2.42 -12.94
CA GLY A 81 14.86 3.74 -13.13
C GLY A 81 13.88 4.18 -12.03
N VAL A 82 13.68 3.39 -10.97
CA VAL A 82 12.92 3.83 -9.79
C VAL A 82 13.66 4.98 -9.12
N ARG A 83 12.97 6.11 -8.93
CA ARG A 83 13.51 7.29 -8.22
C ARG A 83 12.75 7.58 -6.94
N THR A 84 11.54 7.05 -6.79
CA THR A 84 10.74 7.26 -5.59
C THR A 84 10.00 5.99 -5.22
N VAL A 85 10.03 5.66 -3.93
CA VAL A 85 9.23 4.60 -3.32
C VAL A 85 8.12 5.28 -2.52
N GLY A 86 6.89 4.83 -2.73
CA GLY A 86 5.70 5.28 -2.02
C GLY A 86 5.19 4.24 -1.04
N PHE A 87 4.55 4.69 0.02
CA PHE A 87 3.85 3.90 1.01
C PHE A 87 2.42 4.41 1.11
N LEU A 88 1.45 3.57 0.72
CA LEU A 88 0.03 3.86 0.81
C LEU A 88 -0.53 3.21 2.08
N GLY A 89 -1.04 4.02 2.99
CA GLY A 89 -1.63 3.53 4.24
C GLY A 89 -2.03 4.63 5.20
N ALA A 90 -2.12 4.28 6.49
CA ALA A 90 -2.41 5.24 7.55
C ALA A 90 -1.88 4.75 8.90
N ALA A 91 -1.79 5.65 9.88
CA ALA A 91 -1.61 5.28 11.27
C ALA A 91 -2.96 5.15 12.00
N THR A 92 -3.00 4.38 13.09
CA THR A 92 -4.14 4.35 14.01
C THR A 92 -3.71 4.60 15.46
N GLY A 93 -4.64 5.12 16.26
CA GLY A 93 -4.47 5.45 17.68
C GLY A 93 -3.79 6.80 17.91
N GLN A 94 -2.86 7.15 17.03
CA GLN A 94 -2.27 8.47 16.80
C GLN A 94 -1.36 8.40 15.58
N ALA A 95 -0.81 9.54 15.14
CA ALA A 95 0.22 9.56 14.11
C ALA A 95 1.41 8.67 14.54
N ALA A 96 1.95 7.90 13.60
CA ALA A 96 2.96 6.89 13.88
C ALA A 96 4.10 6.96 12.88
N GLY A 97 5.30 6.63 13.35
CA GLY A 97 6.46 6.58 12.48
C GLY A 97 7.66 5.87 13.10
N GLY A 98 8.61 5.55 12.24
CA GLY A 98 9.85 4.88 12.60
C GLY A 98 10.84 4.80 11.44
N GLU A 99 12.01 4.24 11.72
CA GLU A 99 13.09 4.09 10.74
C GLU A 99 12.94 2.79 9.95
N GLY A 100 12.87 2.88 8.63
CA GLY A 100 12.98 1.78 7.68
C GLY A 100 14.31 1.79 6.93
N LEU A 101 14.51 0.80 6.06
CA LEU A 101 15.77 0.64 5.32
C LEU A 101 15.53 0.34 3.84
N LEU A 102 16.17 1.10 2.95
CA LEU A 102 16.35 0.72 1.56
C LEU A 102 17.67 -0.03 1.41
N VAL A 103 17.66 -1.14 0.67
CA VAL A 103 18.85 -1.92 0.31
C VAL A 103 18.98 -1.91 -1.21
N PHE A 104 20.16 -1.63 -1.71
CA PHE A 104 20.44 -1.53 -3.14
C PHE A 104 21.17 -2.78 -3.66
N THR A 105 21.16 -2.97 -4.98
CA THR A 105 21.79 -4.14 -5.63
C THR A 105 23.32 -4.15 -5.51
N ASP A 106 23.94 -3.00 -5.25
CA ASP A 106 25.39 -2.88 -5.00
C ASP A 106 25.79 -3.15 -3.53
N GLY A 107 24.82 -3.53 -2.69
CA GLY A 107 25.02 -3.84 -1.28
C GLY A 107 25.02 -2.62 -0.35
N THR A 108 24.98 -1.40 -0.87
CA THR A 108 24.80 -0.19 -0.06
C THR A 108 23.36 -0.09 0.46
N THR A 109 23.17 0.69 1.52
CA THR A 109 21.87 0.89 2.16
C THR A 109 21.60 2.36 2.43
N GLN A 110 20.33 2.71 2.58
CA GLN A 110 19.88 4.04 2.99
C GLN A 110 18.76 3.89 4.03
N PRO A 111 18.94 4.38 5.26
CA PRO A 111 17.84 4.51 6.21
C PRO A 111 16.86 5.58 5.74
N PHE A 112 15.60 5.43 6.10
CA PHE A 112 14.58 6.44 5.86
C PHE A 112 13.60 6.48 7.02
N THR A 113 13.00 7.65 7.25
CA THR A 113 11.90 7.78 8.22
C THR A 113 10.58 7.64 7.49
N LEU A 114 9.76 6.69 7.93
CA LEU A 114 8.37 6.58 7.50
C LEU A 114 7.49 7.16 8.60
N HIS A 115 6.58 8.05 8.21
CA HIS A 115 5.60 8.66 9.09
C HIS A 115 4.26 8.70 8.35
N LEU A 116 3.19 8.28 9.01
CA LEU A 116 1.82 8.44 8.52
C LEU A 116 0.99 9.12 9.62
N ASP A 117 0.11 10.03 9.19
CA ASP A 117 -0.85 10.64 10.10
C ASP A 117 -1.90 9.62 10.54
N ASP A 118 -2.57 9.92 11.66
CA ASP A 118 -3.70 9.14 12.13
C ASP A 118 -4.83 9.18 11.07
N TRP A 119 -5.43 8.02 10.81
CA TRP A 119 -6.47 7.82 9.82
C TRP A 119 -7.73 8.66 10.02
N THR A 120 -8.00 9.20 11.20
CA THR A 120 -9.08 10.19 11.41
C THR A 120 -8.57 11.55 11.86
N LEU A 121 -7.24 11.78 11.77
CA LEU A 121 -6.55 12.92 12.35
C LEU A 121 -6.92 13.12 13.84
N ASN A 122 -6.87 12.03 14.62
CA ASN A 122 -7.25 11.98 16.02
C ASN A 122 -8.68 12.50 16.25
N GLY A 123 -9.64 12.01 15.47
CA GLY A 123 -11.02 12.50 15.51
C GLY A 123 -11.17 13.94 15.05
N GLY A 124 -10.37 14.36 14.08
CA GLY A 124 -10.34 15.73 13.55
C GLY A 124 -9.72 16.77 14.48
N THR A 125 -9.04 16.34 15.54
CA THR A 125 -8.40 17.27 16.51
C THR A 125 -6.97 17.65 16.12
N THR A 126 -6.36 16.94 15.16
CA THR A 126 -5.05 17.27 14.60
C THR A 126 -5.13 17.62 13.12
N HIS A 127 -4.04 18.15 12.57
CA HIS A 127 -3.93 18.51 11.17
C HIS A 127 -3.00 17.55 10.42
N LEU A 128 -3.15 17.48 9.10
CA LEU A 128 -2.24 16.75 8.23
C LEU A 128 -0.81 17.26 8.43
N THR A 129 0.11 16.33 8.72
CA THR A 129 1.52 16.66 8.92
C THR A 129 2.21 16.77 7.56
N HIS A 130 3.23 17.63 7.47
CA HIS A 130 4.08 17.70 6.28
C HIS A 130 4.70 16.33 5.94
N GLY A 131 4.70 16.00 4.64
CA GLY A 131 5.23 14.73 4.13
C GLY A 131 4.17 13.69 3.79
N ASN A 132 2.93 13.86 4.28
CA ASN A 132 1.77 13.07 3.85
C ASN A 132 0.99 13.77 2.75
N SER A 133 0.60 13.02 1.72
CA SER A 133 -0.41 13.43 0.74
C SER A 133 -1.67 12.61 0.94
N ILE A 134 -2.85 13.23 0.85
CA ILE A 134 -4.12 12.49 0.97
C ILE A 134 -4.35 11.70 -0.32
N ALA A 135 -4.45 10.38 -0.21
CA ALA A 135 -4.80 9.48 -1.31
C ALA A 135 -6.31 9.38 -1.49
N ALA A 136 -7.05 9.32 -0.38
CA ALA A 136 -8.50 9.27 -0.34
C ALA A 136 -9.01 9.86 0.99
N THR A 137 -10.23 10.38 0.95
CA THR A 137 -10.99 10.74 2.13
C THR A 137 -12.37 10.09 2.03
N MET A 138 -12.71 9.32 3.05
CA MET A 138 -13.98 8.62 3.20
C MET A 138 -14.83 9.37 4.24
N PRO A 139 -16.16 9.45 4.03
CA PRO A 139 -17.05 10.16 4.96
C PRO A 139 -17.41 9.37 6.22
N TYR A 140 -17.01 8.10 6.31
CA TYR A 140 -17.23 7.22 7.45
C TYR A 140 -16.25 6.04 7.42
N HIS A 141 -16.17 5.35 8.56
CA HIS A 141 -15.52 4.05 8.71
C HIS A 141 -16.45 3.06 9.41
N ASN A 142 -16.11 1.78 9.34
CA ASN A 142 -16.87 0.71 9.99
C ASN A 142 -16.38 0.49 11.42
N THR A 143 -17.33 0.28 12.33
CA THR A 143 -17.09 -0.15 13.72
C THR A 143 -17.85 -1.45 13.96
N ALA A 144 -17.59 -2.14 15.08
CA ALA A 144 -18.37 -3.31 15.48
C ALA A 144 -19.90 -3.07 15.59
N ASN A 145 -20.34 -1.81 15.69
CA ASN A 145 -21.74 -1.44 15.84
C ASN A 145 -22.33 -0.76 14.57
N GLY A 146 -21.63 -0.85 13.44
CA GLY A 146 -22.01 -0.19 12.18
C GLY A 146 -21.16 1.03 11.86
N ALA A 147 -21.60 1.81 10.86
CA ALA A 147 -20.85 2.96 10.35
C ALA A 147 -20.75 4.09 11.38
N ARG A 148 -19.53 4.62 11.55
CA ARG A 148 -19.25 5.86 12.28
C ARG A 148 -18.97 6.97 11.29
N HIS A 149 -19.85 7.97 11.26
CA HIS A 149 -19.75 9.12 10.35
C HIS A 149 -18.70 10.13 10.81
N GLU A 150 -17.44 9.74 10.66
CA GLU A 150 -16.24 10.52 10.92
C GLU A 150 -15.37 10.47 9.66
N ALA A 151 -14.73 11.59 9.31
CA ALA A 151 -13.86 11.62 8.15
C ALA A 151 -12.64 10.70 8.39
N THR A 152 -12.37 9.83 7.44
CA THR A 152 -11.26 8.87 7.51
C THR A 152 -10.41 8.97 6.26
N MET A 153 -9.08 8.96 6.39
CA MET A 153 -8.15 9.28 5.31
C MET A 153 -7.15 8.15 5.10
N LEU A 154 -6.84 7.90 3.82
CA LEU A 154 -5.64 7.17 3.41
C LEU A 154 -4.58 8.17 2.94
N TYR A 155 -3.32 7.90 3.28
CA TYR A 155 -2.20 8.76 2.97
C TYR A 155 -1.17 8.07 2.08
N VAL A 156 -0.41 8.89 1.35
CA VAL A 156 0.84 8.51 0.72
C VAL A 156 1.98 9.25 1.42
N ALA A 157 2.94 8.48 1.93
CA ALA A 157 4.28 8.95 2.27
C ALA A 157 5.27 8.40 1.25
N HIS A 158 6.42 9.05 1.07
CA HIS A 158 7.41 8.60 0.08
C HIS A 158 8.85 8.85 0.52
N VAL A 159 9.77 8.13 -0.13
CA VAL A 159 11.21 8.27 0.03
C VAL A 159 11.88 8.25 -1.35
N THR A 160 12.90 9.09 -1.50
CA THR A 160 13.72 9.16 -2.73
C THR A 160 14.76 8.05 -2.76
N VAL A 161 14.89 7.41 -3.92
CA VAL A 161 15.99 6.52 -4.27
C VAL A 161 17.13 7.37 -4.87
N PRO A 162 18.38 7.27 -4.37
CA PRO A 162 19.47 8.09 -4.87
C PRO A 162 19.80 7.77 -6.34
N ASP A 163 20.26 8.80 -7.05
CA ASP A 163 20.67 8.64 -8.45
C ASP A 163 21.73 7.54 -8.61
N GLY A 164 21.58 6.76 -9.68
CA GLY A 164 22.47 5.64 -9.99
C GLY A 164 22.31 4.40 -9.11
N LYS A 165 21.43 4.42 -8.10
CA LYS A 165 21.11 3.23 -7.28
C LYS A 165 19.95 2.45 -7.89
N THR A 166 20.03 1.13 -7.78
CA THR A 166 18.92 0.22 -8.10
C THR A 166 18.43 -0.43 -6.82
N LEU A 167 17.13 -0.28 -6.53
CA LEU A 167 16.51 -0.84 -5.34
C LEU A 167 16.46 -2.37 -5.40
N ARG A 168 16.81 -3.03 -4.29
CA ARG A 168 16.75 -4.48 -4.12
C ARG A 168 15.70 -4.89 -3.10
N SER A 169 15.64 -4.20 -1.97
CA SER A 169 14.60 -4.45 -0.97
C SER A 169 14.29 -3.22 -0.12
N ILE A 170 13.10 -3.22 0.47
CA ILE A 170 12.59 -2.19 1.38
C ILE A 170 12.23 -2.90 2.68
N THR A 171 12.75 -2.44 3.81
CA THR A 171 12.36 -2.93 5.13
C THR A 171 11.51 -1.86 5.82
N LEU A 172 10.30 -2.23 6.26
CA LEU A 172 9.44 -1.34 7.03
C LEU A 172 10.02 -1.08 8.42
N PRO A 173 9.58 -0.02 9.13
CA PRO A 173 9.99 0.18 10.51
C PRO A 173 9.67 -1.02 11.41
N ALA A 174 10.66 -1.43 12.22
CA ALA A 174 10.52 -2.57 13.13
C ALA A 174 9.82 -2.21 14.45
N ALA A 175 10.01 -0.97 14.89
CA ALA A 175 9.39 -0.44 16.10
C ALA A 175 8.87 0.99 15.84
N PRO A 176 7.75 1.14 15.11
CA PRO A 176 7.06 2.42 15.06
C PRO A 176 6.72 2.91 16.46
N THR A 177 6.75 4.23 16.66
CA THR A 177 6.44 4.88 17.93
C THR A 177 5.04 5.51 17.91
N HIS A 178 4.49 5.74 19.10
CA HIS A 178 3.21 6.43 19.36
C HIS A 178 1.97 5.63 18.96
N GLY A 179 1.74 5.41 17.67
CA GLY A 179 0.60 4.67 17.13
C GLY A 179 1.00 3.39 16.41
N HIS A 180 0.05 2.82 15.67
CA HIS A 180 0.27 1.65 14.83
C HIS A 180 0.36 2.07 13.36
N LEU A 181 1.39 1.61 12.66
CA LEU A 181 1.66 1.99 11.29
C LEU A 181 1.20 0.90 10.33
N HIS A 182 0.17 1.19 9.52
CA HIS A 182 -0.43 0.22 8.61
C HIS A 182 -0.14 0.56 7.15
N ILE A 183 0.34 -0.43 6.39
CA ILE A 183 0.70 -0.28 4.97
C ILE A 183 -0.18 -1.21 4.14
N PHE A 184 -1.02 -0.65 3.27
CA PHE A 184 -1.86 -1.41 2.35
C PHE A 184 -1.11 -1.73 1.05
N ALA A 185 -0.28 -0.80 0.58
CA ALA A 185 0.53 -1.03 -0.61
C ALA A 185 1.85 -0.26 -0.55
N ILE A 186 2.86 -0.83 -1.18
CA ILE A 186 4.10 -0.15 -1.52
C ILE A 186 4.09 0.05 -3.04
N GLY A 187 4.49 1.25 -3.48
CA GLY A 187 4.45 1.66 -4.87
C GLY A 187 5.71 2.40 -5.29
N THR A 188 5.81 2.75 -6.56
CA THR A 188 6.95 3.47 -7.13
C THR A 188 6.51 4.51 -8.17
N ASP A 189 7.39 5.45 -8.52
CA ASP A 189 7.14 6.49 -9.56
C ASP A 189 7.03 5.91 -10.97
N VAL A 190 7.55 4.71 -11.14
CA VAL A 190 7.39 3.87 -12.32
C VAL A 190 6.36 2.80 -12.01
N GLY A 191 5.29 2.72 -12.81
CA GLY A 191 4.17 1.80 -12.57
C GLY A 191 4.55 0.33 -12.73
N ALA A 192 3.85 -0.54 -12.00
CA ALA A 192 3.76 -1.94 -12.40
C ALA A 192 3.04 -1.97 -13.76
N ALA A 193 3.76 -2.25 -14.84
CA ALA A 193 3.11 -2.51 -16.13
C ALA A 193 2.07 -3.61 -15.92
N SER A 194 0.80 -3.27 -16.15
CA SER A 194 -0.29 -4.25 -16.21
C SER A 194 0.18 -5.40 -17.09
N THR A 195 0.00 -6.62 -16.63
CA THR A 195 0.28 -7.82 -17.41
C THR A 195 -0.27 -7.64 -18.82
N ILE A 196 0.61 -7.59 -19.83
CA ILE A 196 0.19 -7.97 -21.17
C ILE A 196 -0.14 -9.44 -21.03
N THR A 197 -1.42 -9.75 -20.88
CA THR A 197 -1.92 -11.08 -21.17
C THR A 197 -1.63 -11.31 -22.65
N VAL A 198 -0.50 -11.94 -22.96
CA VAL A 198 -0.26 -12.56 -24.28
C VAL A 198 -1.09 -13.84 -24.32
N GLY A 199 -2.41 -13.67 -24.21
CA GLY A 199 -3.40 -14.72 -24.29
C GLY A 199 -4.12 -14.66 -25.62
N SER A 200 -3.39 -14.49 -26.73
CA SER A 200 -3.93 -14.74 -28.09
C SER A 200 -2.86 -14.84 -29.19
N LEU A 201 -1.57 -15.08 -28.89
CA LEU A 201 -0.54 -15.25 -29.94
C LEU A 201 -0.25 -16.70 -30.34
N TRP A 202 -1.04 -17.67 -29.88
CA TRP A 202 -0.97 -19.05 -30.37
C TRP A 202 -2.12 -19.33 -31.35
N SER A 203 -2.09 -18.75 -32.55
CA SER A 203 -2.82 -19.30 -33.70
C SER A 203 -2.36 -18.77 -35.06
N ALA A 204 -1.06 -18.55 -35.28
CA ALA A 204 -0.56 -18.38 -36.66
C ALA A 204 0.97 -18.51 -36.76
N PHE A 205 1.58 -19.53 -36.17
CA PHE A 205 2.93 -19.94 -36.60
C PHE A 205 3.07 -21.47 -36.48
N SER A 206 2.43 -22.15 -37.43
CA SER A 206 2.96 -23.42 -37.93
C SER A 206 3.33 -23.17 -39.39
N ALA A 207 4.59 -22.74 -39.57
CA ALA A 207 5.32 -22.84 -40.82
C ALA A 207 5.17 -24.27 -41.38
N PHE A 208 4.93 -24.46 -42.67
CA PHE A 208 6.00 -24.63 -43.67
C PHE A 208 7.17 -25.50 -43.16
N PHE A 209 7.46 -26.54 -43.95
CA PHE A 209 8.26 -27.77 -43.71
C PHE A 209 7.44 -28.93 -43.11
N ALA A 210 7.28 -30.10 -43.72
CA ALA A 210 7.81 -30.73 -44.94
C ALA A 210 6.92 -31.98 -45.22
N ALA A 211 6.33 -32.13 -46.41
CA ALA A 211 6.81 -32.91 -47.58
C ALA A 211 6.81 -34.45 -47.40
N ALA A 212 5.86 -35.13 -48.04
CA ALA A 212 5.98 -36.37 -48.82
C ALA A 212 4.61 -36.77 -49.39
#